data_AF-A0A9W9ZJ33-F1
#
_entry.id   AF-A0A9W9ZJ33-F1
#
_cell.length_a   1.000
_cell.length_b   1.000
_cell.length_c   1.000
_cell.angle_alpha   90.00
_cell.angle_beta   90.00
_cell.angle_gamma   90.00
#
_symmetry.space_group_name_H-M   'P 1'
#
loop_
_entity.id
_entity.type
_entity.pdbx_description
1 polymer ?
#
loop_
_entity_poly.entity_id
_entity_poly.type
_entity_poly.pdbx_seq_one_letter_code
_entity_poly.pdbx_strand_id
1 'polypeptide(L)'
;MLEYRIFVIEQAGNERFNRGMLMNVGFSEAMKADNFTCVIFHDVDLVPEDARNDYGCPSSPRHMSTAVSRMDYILKYKDVVWRR
;
A
#
# COMPACT_ATOMS: atom_id res chain seq x y z
N MET A 1 -8.16 18.24 -2.89
CA MET A 1 -7.72 17.29 -3.94
C MET A 1 -6.44 16.63 -3.44
N LEU A 2 -6.26 15.33 -3.63
CA LEU A 2 -5.05 14.63 -3.20
C LEU A 2 -3.91 14.96 -4.17
N GLU A 3 -2.77 15.40 -3.63
CA GLU A 3 -1.52 15.51 -4.38
C GLU A 3 -0.73 14.22 -4.16
N TYR A 4 -0.41 13.53 -5.24
CA TYR A 4 0.24 12.22 -5.15
C TYR A 4 1.25 12.01 -6.27
N ARG A 5 2.16 11.06 -6.05
CA ARG A 5 3.11 10.57 -7.04
C ARG A 5 3.19 9.05 -6.94
N ILE A 6 3.19 8.37 -8.08
CA ILE A 6 3.31 6.90 -8.14
C ILE A 6 4.78 6.54 -8.31
N PHE A 7 5.27 5.65 -7.44
CA PHE A 7 6.61 5.07 -7.54
C PHE A 7 6.47 3.57 -7.78
N VAL A 8 7.00 3.09 -8.90
CA VAL A 8 7.09 1.65 -9.19
C VAL A 8 8.52 1.22 -8.89
N ILE A 9 8.69 0.34 -7.91
CA ILE A 9 10.01 -0.14 -7.48
C ILE A 9 10.23 -1.53 -8.05
N GLU A 10 11.16 -1.62 -8.99
CA GLU A 10 11.50 -2.87 -9.66
C GLU A 10 12.69 -3.56 -8.97
N GLN A 11 12.54 -4.87 -8.70
CA GLN A 11 13.66 -5.68 -8.25
C GLN A 11 14.45 -6.18 -9.47
N ALA A 12 15.68 -5.71 -9.61
CA ALA A 12 16.58 -6.19 -10.66
C ALA A 12 17.13 -7.58 -10.34
N GLY A 13 17.44 -8.34 -11.40
CA GLY A 13 18.02 -9.68 -11.31
C GLY A 13 16.98 -10.80 -11.16
N ASN A 14 17.46 -12.03 -10.96
CA ASN A 14 16.64 -13.24 -10.89
C ASN A 14 16.56 -13.84 -9.47
N GLU A 15 16.93 -13.06 -8.46
CA GLU A 15 16.82 -13.46 -7.06
C GLU A 15 15.36 -13.53 -6.62
N ARG A 16 15.11 -14.19 -5.48
CA ARG A 16 13.75 -14.26 -4.93
C ARG A 16 13.19 -12.87 -4.68
N PHE A 17 11.95 -12.66 -5.13
CA PHE A 17 11.24 -11.41 -4.93
C PHE A 17 11.09 -11.07 -3.43
N ASN A 18 11.50 -9.87 -3.04
CA ASN A 18 11.40 -9.38 -1.68
C ASN A 18 10.54 -8.12 -1.60
N ARG A 19 9.23 -8.34 -1.45
CA ARG A 19 8.22 -7.28 -1.36
C ARG A 19 8.52 -6.24 -0.27
N GLY A 20 8.89 -6.70 0.93
CA GLY A 20 9.16 -5.81 2.07
C GLY A 20 10.38 -4.92 1.85
N MET A 21 11.44 -5.46 1.24
CA MET A 21 12.62 -4.66 0.86
C MET A 21 12.25 -3.59 -0.17
N LEU A 22 11.47 -3.93 -1.20
CA LEU A 22 11.06 -2.96 -2.23
C LEU A 22 10.19 -1.84 -1.65
N MET A 23 9.31 -2.15 -0.69
CA MET A 23 8.54 -1.13 0.03
C MET A 23 9.47 -0.15 0.79
N ASN A 24 10.48 -0.67 1.50
CA ASN A 24 11.43 0.17 2.24
C ASN A 24 12.31 1.03 1.29
N VAL A 25 12.75 0.45 0.17
CA VAL A 25 13.47 1.20 -0.87
C VAL A 25 12.57 2.28 -1.45
N GLY A 26 11.33 1.96 -1.80
CA GLY A 26 10.36 2.92 -2.33
C GLY A 26 10.08 4.07 -1.37
N PHE A 27 9.92 3.80 -0.08
CA PHE A 27 9.84 4.84 0.95
C PHE A 27 11.07 5.76 0.91
N SER A 28 12.26 5.17 0.92
CA SER A 28 13.52 5.91 0.98
C SER A 28 13.75 6.79 -0.26
N GLU A 29 13.44 6.29 -1.46
CA GLU A 29 13.56 7.06 -2.70
C GLU A 29 12.46 8.13 -2.81
N ALA A 30 11.24 7.86 -2.35
CA ALA A 30 10.17 8.85 -2.33
C ALA A 30 10.51 10.04 -1.43
N MET A 31 11.07 9.80 -0.23
CA MET A 31 11.49 10.87 0.69
C MET A 31 12.63 11.73 0.14
N LYS A 32 13.46 11.22 -0.79
CA LYS A 32 14.48 12.02 -1.48
C LYS A 32 13.87 12.91 -2.57
N ALA A 33 12.75 12.48 -3.15
CA ALA A 33 12.11 13.16 -4.27
C ALA A 33 11.16 14.28 -3.83
N ASP A 34 10.57 14.19 -2.64
CA ASP A 34 9.71 15.21 -2.04
C ASP A 34 9.45 14.96 -0.55
N ASN A 35 8.88 15.94 0.14
CA ASN A 35 8.48 15.84 1.55
C ASN A 35 7.07 15.24 1.71
N PHE A 36 6.89 13.99 1.27
CA PHE A 36 5.61 13.31 1.43
C PHE A 36 5.30 13.03 2.91
N THR A 37 4.06 13.33 3.33
CA THR A 37 3.57 13.10 4.70
C THR A 37 2.75 11.81 4.84
N CYS A 38 2.48 11.14 3.73
CA CYS A 38 1.71 9.91 3.64
C CYS A 38 2.33 8.97 2.61
N VAL A 39 2.39 7.68 2.94
CA VAL A 39 2.89 6.63 2.05
C VAL A 39 1.88 5.49 2.03
N ILE A 40 1.43 5.13 0.83
CA ILE A 40 0.54 4.00 0.60
C ILE A 40 1.34 2.89 -0.09
N PHE A 41 1.46 1.75 0.58
CA PHE A 41 2.02 0.55 -0.03
C PHE A 41 0.92 -0.22 -0.74
N HIS A 42 1.11 -0.48 -2.03
CA HIS A 42 0.07 -1.02 -2.89
C HIS A 42 0.61 -2.12 -3.80
N ASP A 43 -0.10 -3.26 -3.87
CA ASP A 43 0.20 -4.29 -4.87
C ASP A 43 -0.32 -3.85 -6.25
N VAL A 44 0.42 -4.18 -7.31
CA VAL A 44 0.06 -3.77 -8.68
C VAL A 44 -1.22 -4.43 -9.19
N ASP A 45 -1.63 -5.56 -8.59
CA ASP A 45 -2.79 -6.35 -9.03
C ASP A 45 -4.05 -6.12 -8.18
N LEU A 46 -4.03 -5.12 -7.30
CA LEU A 46 -5.22 -4.68 -6.57
C LEU A 46 -5.76 -3.39 -7.21
N VAL A 47 -7.08 -3.26 -7.26
CA VAL A 47 -7.76 -2.05 -7.72
C VAL A 47 -8.91 -1.78 -6.75
N PRO A 48 -9.09 -0.54 -6.25
CA PRO A 48 -10.23 -0.21 -5.41
C PRO A 48 -11.52 -0.22 -6.24
N GLU A 49 -12.52 -0.97 -5.79
CA GLU A 49 -13.83 -1.03 -6.46
C GLU A 49 -14.77 0.12 -6.06
N ASP A 50 -14.40 0.88 -5.03
CA ASP A 50 -15.21 1.95 -4.47
C ASP A 50 -14.36 3.21 -4.21
N ALA A 51 -14.77 4.34 -4.80
CA ALA A 51 -14.09 5.63 -4.66
C ALA A 51 -14.15 6.20 -3.23
N ARG A 52 -14.99 5.64 -2.35
CA ARG A 52 -15.03 5.98 -0.92
C ARG A 52 -13.83 5.41 -0.15
N ASN A 53 -13.07 4.49 -0.74
CA ASN A 53 -11.79 4.05 -0.19
C ASN A 53 -10.75 5.15 -0.41
N ASP A 54 -10.63 6.05 0.55
CA ASP A 54 -9.72 7.20 0.48
C ASP A 54 -8.24 6.77 0.62
N TYR A 55 -7.43 7.14 -0.38
CA TYR A 55 -5.98 6.88 -0.46
C TYR A 55 -5.13 7.91 0.32
N GLY A 56 -5.74 8.66 1.24
CA GLY A 56 -5.04 9.42 2.27
C GLY A 56 -4.69 8.60 3.53
N CYS A 57 -3.69 9.06 4.28
CA CYS A 57 -3.30 8.45 5.55
C CYS A 57 -4.11 9.04 6.73
N PRO A 58 -4.72 8.21 7.59
CA PRO A 58 -5.26 8.68 8.87
C PRO A 58 -4.15 8.77 9.93
N SER A 59 -4.54 9.12 11.17
CA SER A 59 -3.61 9.24 12.31
C SER A 59 -3.00 7.93 12.80
N SER A 60 -3.55 6.78 12.38
CA SER A 60 -3.03 5.44 12.66
C SER A 60 -2.81 4.69 11.35
N PRO A 61 -1.98 3.62 11.32
CA PRO A 61 -1.87 2.78 10.14
C PRO A 61 -3.23 2.28 9.66
N ARG A 62 -3.49 2.34 8.35
CA ARG A 62 -4.73 1.88 7.73
C ARG A 62 -4.46 0.67 6.86
N HIS A 63 -5.22 -0.40 7.06
CA HIS A 63 -5.29 -1.51 6.11
C HIS A 63 -6.38 -1.21 5.08
N MET A 64 -6.00 -1.01 3.82
CA MET A 64 -6.93 -0.55 2.77
C MET A 64 -7.67 -1.69 2.05
N SER A 65 -7.01 -2.82 1.82
CA SER A 65 -7.56 -3.96 1.08
C SER A 65 -8.23 -4.98 2.01
N THR A 66 -9.24 -4.53 2.78
CA THR A 66 -9.93 -5.36 3.79
C THR A 66 -10.91 -6.37 3.19
N ALA A 67 -11.41 -6.10 1.99
CA ALA A 67 -12.39 -6.92 1.28
C ALA A 67 -11.93 -7.09 -0.18
N VAL A 68 -11.16 -8.14 -0.44
CA VAL A 68 -10.63 -8.46 -1.78
C VAL A 68 -11.51 -9.53 -2.43
N SER A 69 -11.84 -9.38 -3.72
CA SER A 69 -12.70 -10.30 -4.48
C SER A 69 -12.19 -11.75 -4.48
N ARG A 70 -10.87 -11.96 -4.55
CA ARG A 70 -10.24 -13.30 -4.41
C ARG A 70 -10.46 -13.96 -3.03
N MET A 71 -10.96 -13.22 -2.05
CA MET A 71 -11.33 -13.71 -0.72
C MET A 71 -12.83 -13.60 -0.46
N ASP A 72 -13.66 -13.52 -1.51
CA ASP A 72 -15.11 -13.35 -1.42
C ASP A 72 -15.53 -12.14 -0.57
N TYR A 73 -14.70 -11.09 -0.57
CA TYR A 73 -14.87 -9.89 0.25
C TYR A 73 -14.89 -10.15 1.77
N ILE A 74 -14.34 -11.29 2.22
CA ILE A 74 -14.27 -11.69 3.63
C ILE A 74 -12.83 -11.54 4.15
N LEU A 75 -12.68 -10.72 5.20
CA LEU A 75 -11.41 -10.58 5.92
C LEU A 75 -11.11 -11.86 6.72
N LYS A 76 -10.08 -12.62 6.32
CA LYS A 76 -9.76 -13.94 6.89
C LYS A 76 -9.11 -13.91 8.28
N TYR A 77 -8.58 -12.78 8.73
CA TYR A 77 -7.93 -12.65 10.04
C TYR A 77 -8.50 -11.43 10.77
N LYS A 78 -9.30 -11.66 11.82
CA LYS A 78 -9.89 -10.59 12.63
C LYS A 78 -8.90 -9.97 13.62
N ASP A 79 -7.83 -10.70 13.97
CA ASP A 79 -6.96 -10.37 15.11
C ASP A 79 -5.63 -9.70 14.72
N VAL A 80 -5.31 -9.57 13.43
CA VAL A 80 -4.00 -9.08 12.95
C VAL A 80 -4.07 -7.61 12.50
N VAL A 81 -5.27 -7.07 12.31
CA VAL A 81 -5.47 -5.69 11.87
C VAL A 81 -6.08 -4.90 13.02
N TRP A 82 -5.32 -3.92 13.55
CA TRP A 82 -5.81 -2.98 14.55
C TRP A 82 -7.05 -2.25 14.02
N ARG A 83 -8.24 -2.74 14.38
CA ARG A 83 -9.50 -2.02 14.19
C ARG A 83 -9.52 -0.88 15.20
N ARG A 84 -9.40 0.36 14.72
CA ARG A 84 -10.11 1.49 15.35
C ARG A 84 -11.43 1.64 14.63
#